data_AF-A0A970NC94-F1
#
_entry.id   AF-A0A970NC94-F1
#
_cell.length_a   1.000
_cell.length_b   1.000
_cell.length_c   1.000
_cell.angle_alpha   90.00
_cell.angle_beta   90.00
_cell.angle_gamma   90.00
#
_symmetry.space_group_name_H-M   'P 1'
#
loop_
_entity.id
_entity.type
_entity.pdbx_description
1 polymer ?
#
loop_
_entity_poly.entity_id
_entity_poly.type
_entity_poly.pdbx_seq_one_letter_code
_entity_poly.pdbx_strand_id
1 'polypeptide(L)'
;IHVYTMGISAASAILREALSLGADRAFLLSDRAFAGADTLATAYTLHLAIEKTQTEGHNYDLVLCGRMAIDGDTAQIGPELAEHLNLAHISDVNDIVQVNTEQIIVKRQQDHEEQIIAASYPLLLTIDKDINQPRLPSLDGVLLAYNKEIENWNALDLQADLNRCGLKGSPTRVVKVEVPLRENNCQFLLGSAQEIAVQLNALSRKVLDKSTIGLGLSDNENLPSLKNLLIKGQVIKLKEHDLEESELSQLENQFWVLGQIVEENKIHPVTYELLAKAKNLAKFQEIEELENSKGLNNLLDRGRVAEDQASKNKAYEQNNFENSFKEQEDTLITELRPRTKVGLILPNRVETEEVLAKALASGADFIFNVEGNPNNVFDSNCDFLERLVKIYSPRIILTGATDWGRSIAPRLAARLKTGLTADCTELSIVDNLLRQTRPAFGGNMLATIICSNHKPQMASVRPGIYKNLLGEQIQEERPEVISPEKEEVKNYKKYIIDCLPGEKHNETLKLLSRRALDRGQDLQTAR
;
A
#
# COMPACT_ATOMS: atom_id res chain seq x y z
N ILE A 1 -31.24 -0.37 -2.01
CA ILE A 1 -29.96 0.38 -2.02
C ILE A 1 -29.91 1.28 -0.80
N HIS A 2 -29.01 0.97 0.14
CA HIS A 2 -28.75 1.80 1.31
C HIS A 2 -27.44 2.57 1.09
N VAL A 3 -27.40 3.83 1.52
CA VAL A 3 -26.20 4.68 1.40
C VAL A 3 -25.81 5.17 2.79
N TYR A 4 -24.54 5.00 3.15
CA TYR A 4 -23.98 5.39 4.43
C TYR A 4 -22.92 6.47 4.20
N THR A 5 -22.87 7.47 5.08
CA THR A 5 -21.76 8.42 5.13
C THR A 5 -21.41 8.74 6.57
N MET A 6 -20.12 8.87 6.86
CA MET A 6 -19.63 9.36 8.14
C MET A 6 -19.12 10.78 7.97
N GLY A 7 -19.61 11.71 8.79
CA GLY A 7 -19.16 13.09 8.70
C GLY A 7 -19.98 14.07 9.53
N ILE A 8 -19.71 15.35 9.29
CA ILE A 8 -20.48 16.45 9.88
C ILE A 8 -21.88 16.53 9.24
N SER A 9 -22.78 17.26 9.89
CA SER A 9 -24.18 17.44 9.45
C SER A 9 -24.32 17.95 8.01
N ALA A 10 -23.34 18.68 7.49
CA ALA A 10 -23.32 19.15 6.10
C ALA A 10 -23.31 18.00 5.07
N ALA A 11 -22.84 16.81 5.44
CA ALA A 11 -22.85 15.62 4.58
C ALA A 11 -24.28 15.12 4.26
N SER A 12 -25.30 15.60 4.99
CA SER A 12 -26.71 15.34 4.67
C SER A 12 -27.10 15.82 3.26
N ALA A 13 -26.47 16.88 2.75
CA ALA A 13 -26.70 17.37 1.39
C ALA A 13 -26.29 16.33 0.33
N ILE A 14 -25.16 15.65 0.54
CA ILE A 14 -24.64 14.61 -0.36
C ILE A 14 -25.54 13.36 -0.30
N LEU A 15 -26.03 12.99 0.88
CA LEU A 15 -26.99 11.89 1.02
C LEU A 15 -28.31 12.20 0.31
N ARG A 16 -28.79 13.45 0.38
CA ARG A 16 -29.96 13.92 -0.37
C ARG A 16 -29.78 13.76 -1.88
N GLU A 17 -28.59 14.06 -2.39
CA GLU A 17 -28.25 13.83 -3.79
C GLU A 17 -28.30 12.32 -4.13
N ALA A 18 -27.71 11.46 -3.30
CA ALA A 18 -27.77 10.01 -3.50
C ALA A 18 -29.21 9.47 -3.50
N LEU A 19 -30.07 9.96 -2.61
CA LEU A 19 -31.51 9.65 -2.60
C LEU A 19 -32.19 10.08 -3.91
N SER A 20 -31.82 11.25 -4.45
CA SER A 20 -32.39 11.76 -5.71
C SER A 20 -31.97 10.95 -6.94
N LEU A 21 -30.84 10.25 -6.85
CA LEU A 21 -30.32 9.33 -7.88
C LEU A 21 -30.95 7.94 -7.82
N GLY A 22 -31.76 7.65 -6.80
CA GLY A 22 -32.49 6.40 -6.64
C GLY A 22 -32.07 5.55 -5.44
N ALA A 23 -31.32 6.09 -4.46
CA ALA A 23 -31.12 5.37 -3.21
C ALA A 23 -32.43 5.26 -2.40
N ASP A 24 -32.59 4.15 -1.69
CA ASP A 24 -33.82 3.86 -0.94
C ASP A 24 -33.79 4.51 0.44
N ARG A 25 -32.70 4.30 1.18
CA ARG A 25 -32.44 4.83 2.53
C ARG A 25 -31.05 5.46 2.61
N ALA A 26 -30.93 6.45 3.48
CA ALA A 26 -29.69 7.17 3.71
C ALA A 26 -29.39 7.29 5.21
N PHE A 27 -28.16 6.98 5.57
CA PHE A 27 -27.68 6.95 6.95
C PHE A 27 -26.49 7.89 7.11
N LEU A 28 -26.61 8.84 8.02
CA LEU A 28 -25.56 9.77 8.41
C LEU A 28 -25.00 9.35 9.76
N LEU A 29 -23.71 9.03 9.83
CA LEU A 29 -23.00 8.74 11.06
C LEU A 29 -22.32 10.03 11.53
N SER A 30 -22.90 10.68 12.54
CA SER A 30 -22.44 11.99 12.99
C SER A 30 -22.35 12.06 14.51
N ASP A 31 -21.11 12.13 15.01
CA ASP A 31 -20.80 12.31 16.42
C ASP A 31 -19.45 13.02 16.55
N ARG A 32 -19.26 13.79 17.62
CA ARG A 32 -17.94 14.33 18.00
C ARG A 32 -16.95 13.22 18.31
N ALA A 33 -17.42 12.05 18.77
CA ALA A 33 -16.59 10.88 19.02
C ALA A 33 -15.90 10.35 17.75
N PHE A 34 -16.45 10.62 16.56
CA PHE A 34 -15.87 10.20 15.27
C PHE A 34 -14.87 11.23 14.71
N ALA A 35 -14.70 12.38 15.36
CA ALA A 35 -13.84 13.45 14.85
C ALA A 35 -12.36 13.03 14.84
N GLY A 36 -11.67 13.35 13.75
CA GLY A 36 -10.25 13.04 13.56
C GLY A 36 -9.95 11.54 13.45
N ALA A 37 -10.94 10.74 13.04
CA ALA A 37 -10.74 9.33 12.71
C ALA A 37 -9.76 9.17 11.54
N ASP A 38 -8.86 8.21 11.65
CA ASP A 38 -8.11 7.68 10.52
C ASP A 38 -8.91 6.61 9.77
N THR A 39 -8.26 5.90 8.85
CA THR A 39 -8.90 4.90 7.99
C THR A 39 -9.48 3.76 8.82
N LEU A 40 -8.72 3.20 9.77
CA LEU A 40 -9.14 2.08 10.60
C LEU A 40 -10.36 2.44 11.48
N ALA A 41 -10.31 3.61 12.14
CA ALA A 41 -11.43 4.08 12.96
C ALA A 41 -12.68 4.41 12.11
N THR A 42 -12.48 4.89 10.88
CA THR A 42 -13.56 5.14 9.92
C THR A 42 -14.21 3.84 9.43
N ALA A 43 -13.40 2.88 9.02
CA ALA A 43 -13.86 1.56 8.58
C ALA A 43 -14.61 0.83 9.69
N TYR A 44 -14.12 0.90 10.94
CA TYR A 44 -14.83 0.37 12.12
C TYR A 44 -16.22 0.99 12.28
N THR A 45 -16.32 2.33 12.21
CA THR A 45 -17.60 3.03 12.40
C THR A 45 -18.60 2.69 11.28
N LEU A 46 -18.14 2.58 10.02
CA LEU A 46 -18.97 2.15 8.89
C LEU A 46 -19.43 0.70 9.04
N HIS A 47 -18.55 -0.20 9.51
CA HIS A 47 -18.90 -1.59 9.77
C HIS A 47 -20.05 -1.71 10.78
N LEU A 48 -20.00 -0.95 11.89
CA LEU A 48 -21.07 -0.97 12.90
C LEU A 48 -22.42 -0.52 12.34
N ALA A 49 -22.42 0.49 11.47
CA ALA A 49 -23.64 0.95 10.81
C ALA A 49 -24.25 -0.13 9.92
N ILE A 50 -23.41 -0.82 9.14
CA ILE A 50 -23.84 -1.93 8.29
C ILE A 50 -24.37 -3.09 9.15
N GLU A 51 -23.65 -3.48 10.21
CA GLU A 51 -24.06 -4.54 11.13
C GLU A 51 -25.40 -4.21 11.80
N LYS A 52 -25.59 -2.97 12.24
CA LYS A 52 -26.86 -2.51 12.80
C LYS A 52 -28.01 -2.71 11.81
N THR A 53 -27.86 -2.29 10.54
CA THR A 53 -28.92 -2.52 9.54
C THR A 53 -29.23 -3.99 9.32
N GLN A 54 -28.23 -4.87 9.38
CA GLN A 54 -28.45 -6.32 9.31
C GLN A 54 -29.27 -6.82 10.51
N THR A 55 -28.96 -6.35 11.73
CA THR A 55 -29.74 -6.72 12.93
C THR A 55 -31.20 -6.25 12.86
N GLU A 56 -31.47 -5.16 12.14
CA GLU A 56 -32.81 -4.64 11.85
C GLU A 56 -33.54 -5.41 10.73
N GLY A 57 -32.92 -6.46 10.17
CA GLY A 57 -33.51 -7.33 9.14
C GLY A 57 -33.16 -6.95 7.71
N HIS A 58 -32.21 -6.03 7.51
CA HIS A 58 -31.74 -5.62 6.18
C HIS A 58 -30.41 -6.31 5.83
N ASN A 59 -30.51 -7.49 5.23
CA ASN A 59 -29.34 -8.20 4.71
C ASN A 59 -28.80 -7.50 3.46
N TYR A 60 -27.49 -7.67 3.22
CA TYR A 60 -26.82 -7.21 2.01
C TYR A 60 -26.15 -8.39 1.31
N ASP A 61 -26.15 -8.34 -0.02
CA ASP A 61 -25.37 -9.26 -0.86
C ASP A 61 -24.09 -8.57 -1.36
N LEU A 62 -24.13 -7.26 -1.58
CA LEU A 62 -23.04 -6.50 -2.19
C LEU A 62 -22.81 -5.19 -1.44
N VAL A 63 -21.55 -4.93 -1.07
CA VAL A 63 -21.09 -3.64 -0.55
C VAL A 63 -20.25 -2.94 -1.62
N LEU A 64 -20.60 -1.69 -1.93
CA LEU A 64 -19.88 -0.88 -2.91
C LEU A 64 -19.17 0.28 -2.20
N CYS A 65 -17.90 0.47 -2.52
CA CYS A 65 -17.10 1.61 -2.09
C CYS A 65 -16.45 2.26 -3.31
N GLY A 66 -16.11 3.54 -3.24
CA GLY A 66 -15.21 4.13 -4.23
C GLY A 66 -13.78 3.63 -4.03
N ARG A 67 -12.96 3.62 -5.10
CA ARG A 67 -11.54 3.26 -5.04
C ARG A 67 -10.76 4.08 -4.02
N MET A 68 -10.93 5.40 -4.04
CA MET A 68 -10.27 6.33 -3.13
C MET A 68 -11.07 7.63 -3.01
N ALA A 69 -10.93 8.30 -1.87
CA ALA A 69 -11.38 9.68 -1.71
C ALA A 69 -10.24 10.65 -2.04
N ILE A 70 -10.52 11.75 -2.73
CA ILE A 70 -9.51 12.68 -3.28
C ILE A 70 -8.84 13.60 -2.24
N ASP A 71 -9.46 13.71 -1.07
CA ASP A 71 -8.94 14.48 0.06
C ASP A 71 -7.84 13.70 0.77
N GLY A 72 -8.13 12.43 1.07
CA GLY A 72 -7.22 11.52 1.75
C GLY A 72 -6.30 10.74 0.82
N ASP A 73 -6.68 10.42 -0.42
CA ASP A 73 -5.91 9.58 -1.36
C ASP A 73 -5.35 8.30 -0.71
N THR A 74 -6.08 7.69 0.25
CA THR A 74 -5.58 6.53 1.01
C THR A 74 -5.85 5.21 0.30
N ALA A 75 -7.02 5.07 -0.35
CA ALA A 75 -7.54 3.81 -0.91
C ALA A 75 -7.63 2.65 0.12
N GLN A 76 -7.78 2.96 1.42
CA GLN A 76 -7.71 1.95 2.49
C GLN A 76 -9.07 1.53 3.07
N ILE A 77 -10.05 2.45 3.09
CA ILE A 77 -11.33 2.24 3.80
C ILE A 77 -12.09 1.03 3.25
N GLY A 78 -12.15 0.86 1.92
CA GLY A 78 -12.83 -0.29 1.29
C GLY A 78 -12.24 -1.64 1.71
N PRO A 79 -10.92 -1.87 1.53
CA PRO A 79 -10.28 -3.10 1.99
C PRO A 79 -10.38 -3.32 3.50
N GLU A 80 -10.19 -2.29 4.33
CA GLU A 80 -10.35 -2.40 5.79
C GLU A 80 -11.79 -2.76 6.20
N LEU A 81 -12.78 -2.18 5.53
CA LEU A 81 -14.19 -2.48 5.75
C LEU A 81 -14.53 -3.92 5.35
N ALA A 82 -13.98 -4.40 4.23
CA ALA A 82 -14.14 -5.79 3.83
C ALA A 82 -13.60 -6.75 4.88
N GLU A 83 -12.48 -6.40 5.50
CA GLU A 83 -11.89 -7.18 6.58
C GLU A 83 -12.75 -7.17 7.86
N HIS A 84 -13.27 -6.01 8.26
CA HIS A 84 -14.19 -5.91 9.41
C HIS A 84 -15.48 -6.70 9.20
N LEU A 85 -16.03 -6.70 7.99
CA LEU A 85 -17.22 -7.47 7.63
C LEU A 85 -16.93 -8.93 7.30
N ASN A 86 -15.64 -9.33 7.26
CA ASN A 86 -15.19 -10.64 6.82
C ASN A 86 -15.78 -11.00 5.45
N LEU A 87 -15.61 -10.14 4.46
CA LEU A 87 -16.10 -10.31 3.08
C LEU A 87 -14.93 -10.49 2.10
N ALA A 88 -15.20 -11.23 1.02
CA ALA A 88 -14.30 -11.24 -0.13
C ALA A 88 -14.23 -9.82 -0.72
N HIS A 89 -13.04 -9.41 -1.16
CA HIS A 89 -12.78 -8.06 -1.64
C HIS A 89 -12.15 -8.08 -3.03
N ILE A 90 -12.72 -7.32 -3.98
CA ILE A 90 -12.10 -7.06 -5.27
C ILE A 90 -11.87 -5.55 -5.39
N SER A 91 -10.60 -5.16 -5.51
CA SER A 91 -10.21 -3.77 -5.70
C SER A 91 -10.30 -3.33 -7.16
N ASP A 92 -10.40 -2.02 -7.37
CA ASP A 92 -10.19 -1.35 -8.66
C ASP A 92 -11.06 -1.90 -9.82
N VAL A 93 -12.33 -2.20 -9.53
CA VAL A 93 -13.28 -2.70 -10.52
C VAL A 93 -13.61 -1.62 -11.53
N ASN A 94 -13.36 -1.91 -12.81
CA ASN A 94 -13.56 -0.98 -13.92
C ASN A 94 -14.74 -1.37 -14.82
N ASP A 95 -15.27 -2.58 -14.74
CA ASP A 95 -16.43 -3.01 -15.52
C ASP A 95 -17.15 -4.19 -14.85
N ILE A 96 -18.46 -4.29 -15.04
CA ILE A 96 -19.27 -5.42 -14.57
C ILE A 96 -19.76 -6.19 -15.80
N VAL A 97 -19.21 -7.37 -16.00
CA VAL A 97 -19.47 -8.20 -17.18
C VAL A 97 -20.82 -8.90 -17.07
N GLN A 98 -21.08 -9.49 -15.91
CA GLN A 98 -22.28 -10.27 -15.67
C GLN A 98 -22.67 -10.27 -14.20
N VAL A 99 -23.98 -10.23 -13.95
CA VAL A 99 -24.58 -10.33 -12.63
C VAL A 99 -25.60 -11.46 -12.66
N ASN A 100 -25.52 -12.39 -11.71
CA ASN A 100 -26.48 -13.45 -11.48
C ASN A 100 -26.84 -13.51 -9.99
N THR A 101 -27.72 -14.42 -9.58
CA THR A 101 -28.21 -14.51 -8.19
C THR A 101 -27.16 -15.04 -7.20
N GLU A 102 -26.15 -15.77 -7.69
CA GLU A 102 -25.15 -16.43 -6.85
C GLU A 102 -23.76 -15.79 -6.93
N GLN A 103 -23.44 -15.17 -8.06
CA GLN A 103 -22.11 -14.64 -8.33
C GLN A 103 -22.17 -13.33 -9.13
N ILE A 104 -21.01 -12.68 -9.25
CA ILE A 104 -20.77 -11.53 -10.09
C ILE A 104 -19.46 -11.74 -10.84
N ILE A 105 -19.44 -11.35 -12.11
CA ILE A 105 -18.24 -11.36 -12.95
C ILE A 105 -17.87 -9.92 -13.23
N VAL A 106 -16.70 -9.53 -12.76
CA VAL A 106 -16.17 -8.17 -12.88
C VAL A 106 -14.86 -8.16 -13.64
N LYS A 107 -14.50 -7.00 -14.17
CA LYS A 107 -13.16 -6.72 -14.65
C LYS A 107 -12.47 -5.75 -13.73
N ARG A 108 -11.17 -5.92 -13.60
CA ARG A 108 -10.26 -4.92 -13.02
C ARG A 108 -9.06 -4.74 -13.93
N GLN A 109 -8.57 -3.51 -14.01
CA GLN A 109 -7.33 -3.19 -14.69
C GLN A 109 -6.21 -3.22 -13.66
N GLN A 110 -5.19 -4.05 -13.90
CA GLN A 110 -3.90 -3.93 -13.22
C GLN A 110 -2.86 -3.30 -14.18
N ASP A 111 -1.74 -2.84 -13.62
CA ASP A 111 -0.69 -2.10 -14.34
C ASP A 111 -0.27 -2.70 -15.70
N HIS A 112 -0.32 -4.03 -15.85
CA HIS A 112 0.12 -4.73 -17.07
C HIS A 112 -0.91 -5.66 -17.70
N GLU A 113 -2.04 -5.94 -17.02
CA GLU A 113 -3.02 -6.94 -17.45
C GLU A 113 -4.44 -6.54 -17.05
N GLU A 114 -5.41 -6.87 -17.91
CA GLU A 114 -6.84 -6.87 -17.53
C GLU A 114 -7.14 -8.24 -16.91
N GLN A 115 -7.85 -8.26 -15.78
CA GLN A 115 -8.25 -9.50 -15.12
C GLN A 115 -9.77 -9.58 -15.05
N ILE A 116 -10.32 -10.70 -15.52
CA ILE A 116 -11.73 -11.05 -15.36
C ILE A 116 -11.85 -11.95 -14.14
N ILE A 117 -12.68 -11.56 -13.18
CA ILE A 117 -12.80 -12.20 -11.87
C ILE A 117 -14.26 -12.54 -11.61
N ALA A 118 -14.52 -13.80 -11.33
CA ALA A 118 -15.82 -14.28 -10.86
C ALA A 118 -15.79 -14.47 -9.34
N ALA A 119 -16.77 -13.91 -8.62
CA ALA A 119 -16.86 -14.02 -7.17
C ALA A 119 -18.32 -14.21 -6.69
N SER A 120 -18.49 -15.03 -5.66
CA SER A 120 -19.80 -15.28 -5.04
C SER A 120 -20.18 -14.21 -4.01
N TYR A 121 -21.48 -14.00 -3.82
CA TYR A 121 -22.00 -13.16 -2.74
C TYR A 121 -21.90 -13.87 -1.37
N PRO A 122 -21.77 -13.11 -0.25
CA PRO A 122 -21.61 -11.66 -0.20
C PRO A 122 -20.17 -11.19 -0.41
N LEU A 123 -20.00 -10.03 -1.05
CA LEU A 123 -18.67 -9.45 -1.34
C LEU A 123 -18.66 -7.91 -1.28
N LEU A 124 -17.45 -7.35 -1.18
CA LEU A 124 -17.19 -5.91 -1.27
C LEU A 124 -16.39 -5.59 -2.54
N LEU A 125 -16.85 -4.60 -3.29
CA LEU A 125 -16.14 -4.08 -4.46
C LEU A 125 -15.74 -2.63 -4.22
N THR A 126 -14.48 -2.28 -4.53
CA THR A 126 -14.11 -0.88 -4.72
C THR A 126 -14.15 -0.54 -6.20
N ILE A 127 -14.88 0.52 -6.52
CA ILE A 127 -15.23 0.90 -7.87
C ILE A 127 -14.32 2.02 -8.36
N ASP A 128 -13.73 1.84 -9.54
CA ASP A 128 -13.00 2.90 -10.23
C ASP A 128 -13.97 3.89 -10.90
N LYS A 129 -13.52 5.13 -11.08
CA LYS A 129 -14.31 6.22 -11.69
C LYS A 129 -14.72 5.90 -13.14
N ASP A 130 -13.94 5.07 -13.83
CA ASP A 130 -14.13 4.83 -15.27
C ASP A 130 -15.20 3.75 -15.55
N ILE A 131 -15.84 3.19 -14.52
CA ILE A 131 -16.83 2.12 -14.66
C ILE A 131 -18.08 2.52 -15.44
N ASN A 132 -18.57 3.75 -15.24
CA ASN A 132 -19.79 4.24 -15.85
C ASN A 132 -19.85 5.77 -15.82
N GLN A 133 -20.87 6.32 -16.47
CA GLN A 133 -21.25 7.72 -16.30
C GLN A 133 -22.45 7.79 -15.34
N PRO A 134 -22.31 8.46 -14.18
CA PRO A 134 -23.42 8.65 -13.25
C PRO A 134 -24.59 9.37 -13.94
N ARG A 135 -25.81 8.88 -13.72
CA ARG A 135 -27.02 9.54 -14.21
C ARG A 135 -27.24 10.87 -13.48
N LEU A 136 -27.97 11.78 -14.11
CA LEU A 136 -28.49 12.97 -13.44
C LEU A 136 -29.78 12.65 -12.69
N PRO A 137 -30.08 13.36 -11.58
CA PRO A 137 -31.33 13.17 -10.86
C PRO A 137 -32.51 13.71 -11.68
N SER A 138 -33.64 13.00 -11.63
CA SER A 138 -34.89 13.49 -12.22
C SER A 138 -35.56 14.49 -11.27
N LEU A 139 -36.44 15.35 -11.80
CA LEU A 139 -37.20 16.30 -10.96
C LEU A 139 -38.01 15.57 -9.88
N ASP A 140 -38.69 14.48 -10.25
CA ASP A 140 -39.42 13.64 -9.30
C ASP A 140 -38.49 13.02 -8.25
N GLY A 141 -37.30 12.58 -8.65
CA GLY A 141 -36.28 12.05 -7.75
C GLY A 141 -35.84 13.09 -6.72
N VAL A 142 -35.64 14.35 -7.13
CA VAL A 142 -35.31 15.46 -6.23
C VAL A 142 -36.46 15.74 -5.25
N LEU A 143 -37.72 15.75 -5.72
CA LEU A 143 -38.89 15.98 -4.87
C LEU A 143 -39.13 14.83 -3.88
N LEU A 144 -38.94 13.58 -4.31
CA LEU A 144 -39.02 12.41 -3.43
C LEU A 144 -37.90 12.40 -2.41
N ALA A 145 -36.67 12.65 -2.85
CA ALA A 145 -35.52 12.82 -1.97
C ALA A 145 -35.83 13.90 -0.94
N TYR A 146 -36.50 14.99 -1.34
CA TYR A 146 -37.19 16.05 -0.58
C TYR A 146 -37.77 15.61 0.77
N ASN A 147 -38.56 14.56 0.69
CA ASN A 147 -39.44 14.13 1.76
C ASN A 147 -38.93 12.88 2.49
N LYS A 148 -37.92 12.19 1.94
CA LYS A 148 -37.28 11.06 2.62
C LYS A 148 -36.47 11.54 3.82
N GLU A 149 -36.63 10.85 4.94
CA GLU A 149 -35.79 11.06 6.13
C GLU A 149 -34.38 10.51 5.90
N ILE A 150 -33.41 11.23 6.46
CA ILE A 150 -32.03 10.76 6.61
C ILE A 150 -31.88 10.33 8.06
N GLU A 151 -31.53 9.08 8.27
CA GLU A 151 -31.34 8.52 9.60
C GLU A 151 -29.98 8.97 10.13
N ASN A 152 -29.98 9.72 11.23
CA ASN A 152 -28.75 10.21 11.86
C ASN A 152 -28.42 9.35 13.07
N TRP A 153 -27.27 8.69 13.04
CA TRP A 153 -26.79 7.82 14.11
C TRP A 153 -25.52 8.38 14.75
N ASN A 154 -25.54 8.43 16.08
CA ASN A 154 -24.40 8.80 16.90
C ASN A 154 -23.66 7.54 17.43
N ALA A 155 -22.61 7.72 18.24
CA ALA A 155 -21.84 6.59 18.77
C ALA A 155 -22.65 5.67 19.71
N LEU A 156 -23.64 6.21 20.43
CA LEU A 156 -24.53 5.43 21.30
C LEU A 156 -25.51 4.60 20.47
N ASP A 157 -26.06 5.16 19.40
CA ASP A 157 -27.00 4.49 18.50
C ASP A 157 -26.36 3.30 17.78
N LEU A 158 -25.05 3.33 17.58
CA LEU A 158 -24.22 2.26 17.01
C LEU A 158 -23.66 1.30 18.07
N GLN A 159 -23.83 1.60 19.36
CA GLN A 159 -23.17 0.89 20.46
C GLN A 159 -21.64 0.80 20.28
N ALA A 160 -21.04 1.87 19.75
CA ALA A 160 -19.64 1.90 19.37
C ALA A 160 -18.70 1.97 20.58
N ASP A 161 -17.58 1.25 20.51
CA ASP A 161 -16.48 1.42 21.48
C ASP A 161 -15.76 2.75 21.21
N LEU A 162 -15.91 3.69 22.14
CA LEU A 162 -15.31 5.02 22.05
C LEU A 162 -13.77 5.00 21.99
N ASN A 163 -13.12 3.92 22.43
CA ASN A 163 -11.68 3.77 22.31
C ASN A 163 -11.24 3.35 20.90
N ARG A 164 -12.17 2.96 20.03
CA ARG A 164 -11.94 2.58 18.63
C ARG A 164 -12.49 3.60 17.65
N CYS A 165 -13.03 4.71 18.14
CA CYS A 165 -13.61 5.79 17.35
C CYS A 165 -12.72 7.05 17.35
N GLY A 166 -12.80 7.80 16.26
CA GLY A 166 -12.15 9.10 16.12
C GLY A 166 -10.64 9.05 16.37
N LEU A 167 -10.09 10.17 16.81
CA LEU A 167 -8.67 10.32 17.08
C LEU A 167 -8.15 9.36 18.19
N LYS A 168 -9.01 8.93 19.11
CA LYS A 168 -8.63 8.01 20.19
C LYS A 168 -8.38 6.59 19.65
N GLY A 169 -9.25 6.15 18.75
CA GLY A 169 -9.14 4.84 18.10
C GLY A 169 -8.21 4.81 16.90
N SER A 170 -7.68 5.96 16.48
CA SER A 170 -6.78 6.07 15.33
C SER A 170 -5.36 5.67 15.71
N PRO A 171 -4.77 4.61 15.12
CA PRO A 171 -3.36 4.33 15.29
C PRO A 171 -2.46 5.39 14.66
N THR A 172 -2.88 5.97 13.54
CA THR A 172 -2.09 6.97 12.81
C THR A 172 -2.35 8.39 13.31
N ARG A 173 -1.31 9.24 13.28
CA ARG A 173 -1.38 10.65 13.69
C ARG A 173 -0.63 11.53 12.73
N VAL A 174 -1.32 12.54 12.19
CA VAL A 174 -0.71 13.60 11.38
C VAL A 174 0.06 14.54 12.31
N VAL A 175 1.38 14.64 12.13
CA VAL A 175 2.25 15.49 12.96
C VAL A 175 2.67 16.78 12.28
N LYS A 176 2.72 16.78 10.95
CA LYS A 176 3.17 17.92 10.16
C LYS A 176 2.38 17.99 8.86
N VAL A 177 1.97 19.19 8.47
CA VAL A 177 1.36 19.47 7.17
C VAL A 177 2.10 20.65 6.57
N GLU A 178 2.60 20.48 5.36
CA GLU A 178 3.35 21.50 4.62
C GLU A 178 2.82 21.63 3.20
N VAL A 179 2.81 22.86 2.70
CA VAL A 179 2.51 23.14 1.29
C VAL A 179 3.87 23.21 0.57
N PRO A 180 4.21 22.26 -0.33
CA PRO A 180 5.47 22.31 -1.03
C PRO A 180 5.54 23.57 -1.91
N LEU A 181 6.59 24.36 -1.74
CA LEU A 181 6.87 25.51 -2.60
C LEU A 181 7.29 24.99 -3.98
N ARG A 182 6.40 25.07 -4.96
CA ARG A 182 6.71 24.75 -6.35
C ARG A 182 7.27 25.99 -7.04
N GLU A 183 8.59 26.09 -7.11
CA GLU A 183 9.25 27.04 -8.00
C GLU A 183 9.19 26.50 -9.44
N ASN A 184 8.12 26.86 -10.14
CA ASN A 184 8.00 26.52 -11.56
C ASN A 184 8.95 27.44 -12.36
N ASN A 185 10.11 26.93 -12.73
CA ASN A 185 10.98 27.58 -13.70
C ASN A 185 10.34 27.51 -15.09
N CYS A 186 9.57 28.55 -15.43
CA CYS A 186 8.95 28.69 -16.74
C CYS A 186 9.98 29.28 -17.72
N GLN A 187 10.35 28.50 -18.74
CA GLN A 187 11.15 28.99 -19.86
C GLN A 187 10.26 29.12 -21.10
N PHE A 188 10.09 30.34 -21.60
CA PHE A 188 9.44 30.56 -22.89
C PHE A 188 10.37 30.14 -24.03
N LEU A 189 9.88 29.27 -24.91
CA LEU A 189 10.57 28.90 -26.15
C LEU A 189 10.09 29.84 -27.26
N LEU A 190 11.03 30.52 -27.90
CA LEU A 190 10.76 31.51 -28.95
C LEU A 190 11.43 31.06 -30.26
N GLY A 191 10.75 31.29 -31.38
CA GLY A 191 11.23 30.97 -32.72
C GLY A 191 10.14 30.48 -33.65
N SER A 192 10.54 30.02 -34.83
CA SER A 192 9.69 29.29 -35.76
C SER A 192 9.30 27.91 -35.19
N ALA A 193 8.23 27.29 -35.71
CA ALA A 193 7.78 25.97 -35.26
C ALA A 193 8.88 24.91 -35.29
N GLN A 194 9.80 25.00 -36.26
CA GLN A 194 10.90 24.06 -36.41
C GLN A 194 12.01 24.30 -35.37
N GLU A 195 12.29 25.55 -35.03
CA GLU A 195 13.24 25.90 -33.96
C GLU A 195 12.71 25.52 -32.58
N ILE A 196 11.41 25.74 -32.33
CA ILE A 196 10.76 25.31 -31.09
C ILE A 196 10.81 23.78 -30.96
N ALA A 197 10.57 23.02 -32.04
CA ALA A 197 10.66 21.57 -32.02
C ALA A 197 12.08 21.08 -31.66
N VAL A 198 13.13 21.73 -32.18
CA VAL A 198 14.52 21.41 -31.85
C VAL A 198 14.85 21.75 -30.40
N GLN A 199 14.44 22.93 -29.93
CA GLN A 199 14.63 23.35 -28.52
C GLN A 199 13.91 22.41 -27.56
N LEU A 200 12.67 22.02 -27.88
CA LEU A 200 11.87 21.10 -27.07
C LEU A 200 12.52 19.71 -27.02
N ASN A 201 13.00 19.18 -28.15
CA ASN A 201 13.71 17.90 -28.19
C ASN A 201 15.02 17.94 -27.35
N ALA A 202 15.77 19.04 -27.43
CA ALA A 202 16.97 19.23 -26.63
C ALA A 202 16.68 19.31 -25.12
N LEU A 203 15.59 19.98 -24.73
CA LEU A 203 15.14 20.05 -23.34
C LEU A 203 14.62 18.70 -22.84
N SER A 204 13.83 17.99 -23.64
CA SER A 204 13.35 16.64 -23.31
C SER A 204 14.51 15.68 -23.03
N ARG A 205 15.59 15.73 -23.81
CA ARG A 205 16.80 14.91 -23.55
C ARG A 205 17.49 15.28 -22.24
N LYS A 206 17.64 16.58 -21.93
CA LYS A 206 18.21 17.03 -20.65
C LYS A 206 17.36 16.63 -19.45
N VAL A 207 16.04 16.65 -19.59
CA VAL A 207 15.12 16.18 -18.55
C VAL A 207 15.22 14.67 -18.43
N LEU A 208 15.22 13.93 -19.54
CA LEU A 208 15.40 12.49 -19.56
C LEU A 208 16.70 12.09 -18.87
N ASP A 209 17.84 12.69 -19.19
CA ASP A 209 19.15 12.42 -18.56
C ASP A 209 19.18 12.73 -17.04
N LYS A 210 18.36 13.67 -16.57
CA LYS A 210 18.19 13.96 -15.13
C LYS A 210 17.10 13.10 -14.47
N SER A 211 16.13 12.60 -15.24
CA SER A 211 15.03 11.75 -14.79
C SER A 211 15.29 10.26 -14.99
N THR A 212 16.43 9.86 -15.59
CA THR A 212 17.03 8.52 -15.47
C THR A 212 17.51 8.23 -14.04
N ILE A 213 16.83 8.81 -13.05
CA ILE A 213 16.99 8.61 -11.61
C ILE A 213 15.86 7.73 -11.06
N GLY A 214 14.84 7.34 -11.83
CA GLY A 214 13.73 6.54 -11.30
C GLY A 214 12.88 5.74 -12.30
N LEU A 215 13.29 5.59 -13.56
CA LEU A 215 12.68 4.62 -14.47
C LEU A 215 13.70 3.52 -14.76
N GLY A 216 13.29 2.29 -14.47
CA GLY A 216 14.11 1.10 -14.55
C GLY A 216 14.98 1.06 -15.80
N LEU A 217 16.23 0.64 -15.55
CA LEU A 217 17.23 0.17 -16.50
C LEU A 217 16.64 -0.17 -17.87
N SER A 218 17.13 0.51 -18.91
CA SER A 218 17.14 -0.07 -20.25
C SER A 218 17.77 -1.46 -20.18
N ASP A 219 17.10 -2.46 -20.76
CA ASP A 219 17.50 -3.89 -20.83
C ASP A 219 18.85 -4.15 -21.53
N ASN A 220 19.72 -3.16 -21.68
CA ASN A 220 21.00 -3.25 -22.37
C ASN A 220 22.09 -2.48 -21.63
N GLU A 221 22.44 -2.91 -20.43
CA GLU A 221 23.80 -2.73 -19.95
C GLU A 221 24.28 -4.05 -19.36
N ASN A 222 25.45 -4.49 -19.84
CA ASN A 222 26.11 -5.75 -19.48
C ASN A 222 26.14 -5.91 -17.95
N LEU A 223 25.18 -6.67 -17.40
CA LEU A 223 25.35 -7.24 -16.08
C LEU A 223 26.62 -8.10 -16.14
N PRO A 224 27.61 -7.90 -15.26
CA PRO A 224 28.67 -8.87 -15.09
C PRO A 224 28.01 -10.23 -14.89
N SER A 225 28.50 -11.25 -15.59
CA SER A 225 27.94 -12.60 -15.60
C SER A 225 27.43 -13.03 -14.22
N LEU A 226 26.10 -13.16 -14.09
CA LEU A 226 25.33 -13.52 -12.89
C LEU A 226 25.75 -14.84 -12.21
N LYS A 227 26.74 -15.56 -12.75
CA LYS A 227 27.25 -16.84 -12.24
C LYS A 227 28.08 -16.71 -10.94
N ASN A 228 28.47 -15.49 -10.53
CA ASN A 228 29.46 -15.29 -9.47
C ASN A 228 28.99 -14.35 -8.33
N LEU A 229 27.70 -14.37 -7.96
CA LEU A 229 27.17 -13.59 -6.83
C LEU A 229 26.90 -14.51 -5.63
N LEU A 230 27.69 -14.41 -4.57
CA LEU A 230 27.62 -15.21 -3.35
C LEU A 230 27.21 -14.31 -2.17
N ILE A 231 26.06 -14.55 -1.52
CA ILE A 231 25.49 -13.69 -0.47
C ILE A 231 25.11 -14.47 0.81
N LYS A 232 25.55 -14.00 1.98
CA LYS A 232 25.04 -14.40 3.30
C LYS A 232 23.62 -13.86 3.53
N GLY A 233 22.63 -14.64 3.15
CA GLY A 233 21.24 -14.47 3.55
C GLY A 233 20.63 -15.83 3.89
N GLN A 234 19.58 -15.86 4.69
CA GLN A 234 18.83 -17.10 4.95
C GLN A 234 17.56 -17.09 4.11
N VAL A 235 17.37 -18.12 3.28
CA VAL A 235 16.11 -18.32 2.55
C VAL A 235 15.30 -19.35 3.31
N ILE A 236 14.25 -18.90 3.98
CA ILE A 236 13.33 -19.75 4.72
C ILE A 236 12.17 -20.06 3.77
N LYS A 237 12.11 -21.32 3.30
CA LYS A 237 10.96 -21.82 2.54
C LYS A 237 9.89 -22.24 3.53
N LEU A 238 8.74 -21.57 3.49
CA LEU A 238 7.60 -21.88 4.35
C LEU A 238 6.42 -22.29 3.49
N LYS A 239 5.69 -23.31 3.92
CA LYS A 239 4.32 -23.55 3.48
C LYS A 239 3.37 -22.85 4.43
N GLU A 240 2.17 -22.49 3.98
CA GLU A 240 1.15 -21.82 4.83
C GLU A 240 0.80 -22.59 6.12
N HIS A 241 1.16 -23.88 6.20
CA HIS A 241 0.81 -24.80 7.29
C HIS A 241 1.95 -25.22 8.23
N ASP A 242 3.21 -24.92 7.90
CA ASP A 242 4.40 -25.48 8.60
C ASP A 242 4.94 -24.59 9.74
N LEU A 243 4.08 -23.80 10.40
CA LEU A 243 4.51 -22.89 11.46
C LEU A 243 4.43 -23.59 12.84
N GLU A 244 5.47 -24.31 13.24
CA GLU A 244 5.65 -24.72 14.65
C GLU A 244 6.39 -23.65 15.46
N GLU A 245 5.93 -23.39 16.69
CA GLU A 245 6.38 -22.30 17.57
C GLU A 245 7.83 -22.43 18.10
N SER A 246 8.51 -23.55 17.85
CA SER A 246 9.67 -23.98 18.63
C SER A 246 11.06 -23.55 18.09
N GLU A 247 11.20 -23.11 16.84
CA GLU A 247 12.51 -22.77 16.23
C GLU A 247 12.70 -21.28 15.85
N LEU A 248 11.73 -20.40 16.09
CA LEU A 248 11.65 -19.10 15.38
C LEU A 248 11.84 -17.84 16.25
N SER A 249 12.29 -17.99 17.50
CA SER A 249 12.25 -16.95 18.55
C SER A 249 13.50 -16.06 18.69
N GLN A 250 14.42 -16.00 17.73
CA GLN A 250 15.72 -15.32 17.92
C GLN A 250 15.92 -13.98 17.20
N LEU A 251 14.88 -13.39 16.60
CA LEU A 251 15.05 -12.18 15.79
C LEU A 251 14.18 -11.01 16.28
N GLU A 252 14.55 -10.43 17.41
CA GLU A 252 13.96 -9.16 17.86
C GLU A 252 14.38 -7.99 16.94
N ASN A 253 13.47 -7.02 16.71
CA ASN A 253 13.68 -5.82 15.89
C ASN A 253 13.91 -6.07 14.38
N GLN A 254 12.86 -6.48 13.68
CA GLN A 254 12.90 -6.69 12.22
C GLN A 254 12.15 -5.61 11.43
N PHE A 255 12.66 -5.34 10.22
CA PHE A 255 12.00 -4.55 9.18
C PHE A 255 11.56 -5.48 8.08
N TRP A 256 10.28 -5.51 7.74
CA TRP A 256 9.79 -6.38 6.68
C TRP A 256 9.43 -5.58 5.44
N VAL A 257 9.71 -6.16 4.28
CA VAL A 257 9.23 -5.71 2.99
C VAL A 257 8.32 -6.79 2.42
N LEU A 258 7.08 -6.44 2.11
CA LEU A 258 6.17 -7.31 1.38
C LEU A 258 6.46 -7.18 -0.11
N GLY A 259 6.99 -8.24 -0.70
CA GLY A 259 7.33 -8.28 -2.11
C GLY A 259 6.15 -8.67 -2.97
N GLN A 260 5.92 -7.89 -4.03
CA GLN A 260 4.94 -8.23 -5.06
C GLN A 260 5.62 -8.97 -6.21
N ILE A 261 4.96 -10.02 -6.69
CA ILE A 261 5.35 -10.77 -7.89
C ILE A 261 4.40 -10.36 -9.01
N VAL A 262 4.95 -9.95 -10.15
CA VAL A 262 4.21 -9.40 -11.31
C VAL A 262 3.92 -10.48 -12.35
N GLU A 263 4.92 -11.30 -12.64
CA GLU A 263 4.85 -12.46 -13.55
C GLU A 263 5.52 -13.66 -12.85
N GLU A 264 5.36 -14.87 -13.39
CA GLU A 264 6.13 -16.03 -12.93
C GLU A 264 7.62 -15.67 -12.84
N ASN A 265 8.15 -15.70 -11.62
CA ASN A 265 9.53 -15.36 -11.29
C ASN A 265 9.99 -13.90 -11.53
N LYS A 266 9.09 -12.90 -11.56
CA LYS A 266 9.50 -11.48 -11.56
C LYS A 266 8.93 -10.72 -10.37
N ILE A 267 9.82 -10.17 -9.56
CA ILE A 267 9.47 -9.26 -8.47
C ILE A 267 9.32 -7.83 -9.01
N HIS A 268 8.28 -7.13 -8.56
CA HIS A 268 8.02 -5.74 -8.91
C HIS A 268 9.21 -4.83 -8.48
N PRO A 269 9.68 -3.89 -9.34
CA PRO A 269 10.84 -3.04 -9.05
C PRO A 269 10.83 -2.33 -7.69
N VAL A 270 9.65 -1.83 -7.28
CA VAL A 270 9.43 -1.18 -5.97
C VAL A 270 9.90 -2.02 -4.78
N THR A 271 9.86 -3.35 -4.89
CA THR A 271 10.31 -4.24 -3.82
C THR A 271 11.80 -4.07 -3.55
N TYR A 272 12.60 -3.93 -4.61
CA TYR A 272 14.05 -3.73 -4.47
C TYR A 272 14.38 -2.33 -3.94
N GLU A 273 13.63 -1.32 -4.38
CA GLU A 273 13.72 0.05 -3.84
C GLU A 273 13.43 0.08 -2.33
N LEU A 274 12.42 -0.66 -1.90
CA LEU A 274 12.02 -0.77 -0.50
C LEU A 274 13.03 -1.53 0.34
N LEU A 275 13.65 -2.60 -0.18
CA LEU A 275 14.71 -3.33 0.52
C LEU A 275 15.92 -2.42 0.78
N ALA A 276 16.33 -1.67 -0.24
CA ALA A 276 17.39 -0.69 -0.13
C ALA A 276 17.08 0.37 0.94
N LYS A 277 15.87 0.93 0.89
CA LYS A 277 15.44 1.93 1.87
C LYS A 277 15.33 1.34 3.28
N ALA A 278 14.79 0.14 3.43
CA ALA A 278 14.67 -0.55 4.72
C ALA A 278 16.04 -0.78 5.36
N LYS A 279 17.05 -1.15 4.57
CA LYS A 279 18.42 -1.35 5.07
C LYS A 279 19.03 -0.05 5.58
N ASN A 280 18.82 1.06 4.87
CA ASN A 280 19.28 2.37 5.31
C ASN A 280 18.55 2.82 6.59
N LEU A 281 17.24 2.66 6.66
CA LEU A 281 16.45 2.98 7.85
C LEU A 281 16.90 2.17 9.08
N ALA A 282 17.15 0.87 8.91
CA ALA A 282 17.66 0.00 9.97
C ALA A 282 19.01 0.49 10.52
N LYS A 283 19.92 0.96 9.65
CA LYS A 283 21.20 1.55 10.06
C LYS A 283 21.02 2.86 10.82
N PHE A 284 20.18 3.77 10.32
CA PHE A 284 19.89 5.05 10.99
C PHE A 284 19.32 4.85 12.40
N GLN A 285 18.39 3.90 12.57
CA GLN A 285 17.79 3.63 13.88
C GLN A 285 18.85 3.19 14.91
N GLU A 286 19.82 2.37 14.51
CA GLU A 286 20.88 1.93 15.40
C GLU A 286 21.84 3.05 15.79
N ILE A 287 22.12 3.98 14.88
CA ILE A 287 22.90 5.18 15.19
C ILE A 287 22.16 5.98 16.29
N GLU A 288 20.86 6.22 16.11
CA GLU A 288 20.04 6.95 17.09
C GLU A 288 19.96 6.23 18.45
N GLU A 289 19.82 4.90 18.47
CA GLU A 289 19.85 4.09 19.70
C GLU A 289 21.23 4.13 20.40
N LEU A 290 22.32 4.14 19.63
CA LEU A 290 23.70 4.28 20.15
C LEU A 290 23.97 5.67 20.72
N GLU A 291 23.47 6.72 20.07
CA GLU A 291 23.58 8.11 20.55
C GLU A 291 22.79 8.31 21.85
N ASN A 292 21.56 7.78 21.91
CA ASN A 292 20.71 7.86 23.09
C ASN A 292 21.25 7.03 24.28
N SER A 293 21.83 5.86 24.03
CA SER A 293 22.38 4.99 25.08
C SER A 293 23.72 5.46 25.64
N LYS A 294 24.52 6.21 24.86
CA LYS A 294 25.82 6.76 25.30
C LYS A 294 25.73 8.02 26.16
N GLY A 295 24.53 8.49 26.53
CA GLY A 295 24.37 9.63 27.44
C GLY A 295 25.08 10.88 26.93
N LEU A 296 24.82 11.23 25.68
CA LEU A 296 25.60 12.24 24.96
C LEU A 296 25.10 13.66 25.21
N ASN A 297 25.11 14.06 26.49
CA ASN A 297 25.18 15.48 26.89
C ASN A 297 26.62 16.05 26.82
N ASN A 298 27.59 15.32 26.24
CA ASN A 298 29.01 15.73 26.25
C ASN A 298 29.67 15.94 24.86
N LEU A 299 28.92 15.94 23.75
CA LEU A 299 29.41 16.51 22.46
C LEU A 299 28.75 17.86 22.12
N LEU A 300 27.60 18.18 22.70
CA LEU A 300 26.95 19.49 22.54
C LEU A 300 27.70 20.63 23.26
N ASP A 301 28.50 20.33 24.28
CA ASP A 301 29.31 21.34 25.00
C ASP A 301 30.59 21.75 24.26
N ARG A 302 31.03 21.01 23.23
CA ARG A 302 32.12 21.46 22.35
C ARG A 302 31.61 22.30 21.17
N GLY A 303 30.34 22.17 20.81
CA GLY A 303 29.67 23.04 19.84
C GLY A 303 29.22 24.37 20.43
N ARG A 304 28.75 24.39 21.68
CA ARG A 304 28.34 25.64 22.36
C ARG A 304 29.49 26.56 22.75
N VAL A 305 30.69 26.03 22.97
CA VAL A 305 31.90 26.87 23.16
C VAL A 305 32.36 27.51 21.83
N ALA A 306 31.89 27.02 20.68
CA ALA A 306 32.13 27.64 19.37
C ALA A 306 31.04 28.67 18.98
N GLU A 307 29.81 28.57 19.51
CA GLU A 307 28.74 29.56 19.28
C GLU A 307 29.07 30.95 19.87
N ASP A 308 29.78 31.00 21.01
CA ASP A 308 30.18 32.27 21.63
C ASP A 308 31.30 33.01 20.88
N GLN A 309 32.03 32.33 19.97
CA GLN A 309 33.03 32.97 19.10
C GLN A 309 32.54 33.20 17.66
N ALA A 310 31.55 32.43 17.19
CA ALA A 310 30.98 32.56 15.84
C ALA A 310 29.84 33.59 15.73
N SER A 311 29.43 34.23 16.83
CA SER A 311 28.39 35.26 16.87
C SER A 311 28.75 36.59 16.17
N LYS A 312 29.80 36.64 15.34
CA LYS A 312 30.26 37.87 14.65
C LYS A 312 30.22 37.88 13.13
N ASN A 313 29.90 36.79 12.41
CA ASN A 313 29.76 36.86 10.95
C ASN A 313 28.50 36.13 10.46
N LYS A 314 27.51 36.93 10.04
CA LYS A 314 26.23 36.47 9.50
C LYS A 314 26.35 35.91 8.08
N ALA A 315 25.62 34.81 7.86
CA ALA A 315 24.90 34.46 6.63
C ALA A 315 25.64 33.77 5.45
N TYR A 316 26.79 33.12 5.65
CA TYR A 316 27.43 32.35 4.55
C TYR A 316 27.82 30.89 4.86
N GLU A 317 27.56 30.36 6.07
CA GLU A 317 28.06 29.04 6.49
C GLU A 317 26.98 27.99 6.83
N GLN A 318 25.68 28.29 6.73
CA GLN A 318 24.63 27.29 7.03
C GLN A 318 24.53 26.17 5.97
N ASN A 319 24.75 26.46 4.68
CA ASN A 319 24.64 25.45 3.62
C ASN A 319 25.84 24.49 3.51
N ASN A 320 27.02 24.87 4.02
CA ASN A 320 28.19 23.99 4.00
C ASN A 320 28.23 23.06 5.23
N PHE A 321 27.65 23.48 6.36
CA PHE A 321 27.60 22.64 7.57
C PHE A 321 26.61 21.47 7.42
N GLU A 322 25.40 21.70 6.88
CA GLU A 322 24.41 20.63 6.63
C GLU A 322 24.91 19.59 5.62
N ASN A 323 25.66 20.00 4.59
CA ASN A 323 26.24 19.08 3.62
C ASN A 323 27.39 18.27 4.23
N SER A 324 28.23 18.87 5.07
CA SER A 324 29.31 18.15 5.77
C SER A 324 28.79 17.16 6.82
N PHE A 325 27.66 17.46 7.48
CA PHE A 325 26.98 16.56 8.40
C PHE A 325 26.33 15.38 7.66
N LYS A 326 25.64 15.64 6.53
CA LYS A 326 25.09 14.59 5.66
C LYS A 326 26.19 13.68 5.10
N GLU A 327 27.31 14.24 4.66
CA GLU A 327 28.44 13.43 4.18
C GLU A 327 29.05 12.56 5.30
N GLN A 328 29.18 13.10 6.52
CA GLN A 328 29.68 12.33 7.66
C GLN A 328 28.67 11.26 8.15
N GLU A 329 27.36 11.55 8.14
CA GLU A 329 26.29 10.58 8.39
C GLU A 329 26.30 9.45 7.34
N ASP A 330 26.33 9.79 6.04
CA ASP A 330 26.39 8.84 4.92
C ASP A 330 27.64 7.93 5.03
N THR A 331 28.76 8.48 5.49
CA THR A 331 29.99 7.70 5.72
C THR A 331 29.84 6.72 6.90
N LEU A 332 29.25 7.15 8.03
CA LEU A 332 28.97 6.30 9.19
C LEU A 332 27.94 5.19 8.91
N ILE A 333 26.91 5.48 8.11
CA ILE A 333 25.91 4.52 7.65
C ILE A 333 26.56 3.44 6.79
N THR A 334 27.60 3.75 6.04
CA THR A 334 28.27 2.78 5.16
C THR A 334 29.04 1.72 5.95
N GLU A 335 29.59 2.06 7.12
CA GLU A 335 30.45 1.17 7.92
C GLU A 335 29.70 0.31 8.97
N LEU A 336 28.48 0.69 9.37
CA LEU A 336 27.73 -0.04 10.40
C LEU A 336 27.02 -1.28 9.84
N ARG A 337 27.29 -2.45 10.43
CA ARG A 337 26.51 -3.67 10.22
C ARG A 337 25.31 -3.70 11.18
N PRO A 338 24.08 -3.55 10.68
CA PRO A 338 22.93 -3.43 11.56
C PRO A 338 22.62 -4.74 12.31
N ARG A 339 22.33 -4.65 13.60
CA ARG A 339 21.66 -5.68 14.41
C ARG A 339 20.23 -5.95 13.93
N THR A 340 19.54 -4.90 13.49
CA THR A 340 18.19 -4.92 12.94
C THR A 340 18.21 -5.63 11.59
N LYS A 341 17.42 -6.70 11.46
CA LYS A 341 17.38 -7.53 10.26
C LYS A 341 16.25 -7.09 9.32
N VAL A 342 16.54 -7.06 8.02
CA VAL A 342 15.58 -6.78 6.96
C VAL A 342 15.09 -8.10 6.35
N GLY A 343 13.79 -8.34 6.43
CA GLY A 343 13.12 -9.50 5.86
C GLY A 343 12.36 -9.18 4.59
N LEU A 344 12.45 -10.02 3.57
CA LEU A 344 11.55 -10.00 2.43
C LEU A 344 10.51 -11.11 2.58
N ILE A 345 9.22 -10.79 2.42
CA ILE A 345 8.16 -11.79 2.33
C ILE A 345 7.67 -11.85 0.88
N LEU A 346 7.78 -13.04 0.28
CA LEU A 346 7.25 -13.36 -1.04
C LEU A 346 6.07 -14.32 -0.86
N PRO A 347 4.82 -13.83 -0.99
CA PRO A 347 3.62 -14.63 -0.73
C PRO A 347 3.34 -15.70 -1.79
N ASN A 348 3.93 -15.56 -2.99
CA ASN A 348 3.89 -16.59 -4.03
C ASN A 348 5.30 -17.13 -4.28
N ARG A 349 5.39 -18.42 -4.61
CA ARG A 349 6.65 -19.11 -4.81
C ARG A 349 7.42 -18.50 -5.97
N VAL A 350 8.64 -18.04 -5.69
CA VAL A 350 9.64 -17.73 -6.73
C VAL A 350 10.64 -18.89 -6.79
N GLU A 351 10.75 -19.51 -7.96
CA GLU A 351 11.64 -20.66 -8.16
C GLU A 351 13.05 -20.24 -8.58
N THR A 352 13.20 -19.05 -9.18
CA THR A 352 14.47 -18.61 -9.74
C THR A 352 15.44 -18.12 -8.66
N GLU A 353 16.54 -18.86 -8.48
CA GLU A 353 17.63 -18.48 -7.55
C GLU A 353 18.21 -17.10 -7.86
N GLU A 354 18.26 -16.71 -9.14
CA GLU A 354 18.72 -15.39 -9.59
C GLU A 354 17.92 -14.23 -8.97
N VAL A 355 16.59 -14.40 -8.89
CA VAL A 355 15.67 -13.39 -8.37
C VAL A 355 15.80 -13.28 -6.85
N LEU A 356 15.96 -14.41 -6.17
CA LEU A 356 16.25 -14.46 -4.73
C LEU A 356 17.62 -13.85 -4.42
N ALA A 357 18.64 -14.14 -5.22
CA ALA A 357 19.97 -13.53 -5.09
C ALA A 357 19.92 -12.01 -5.31
N LYS A 358 19.14 -11.55 -6.29
CA LYS A 358 18.91 -10.12 -6.53
C LYS A 358 18.23 -9.44 -5.34
N ALA A 359 17.26 -10.09 -4.71
CA ALA A 359 16.60 -9.59 -3.51
C ALA A 359 17.56 -9.49 -2.31
N LEU A 360 18.39 -10.51 -2.08
CA LEU A 360 19.44 -10.46 -1.07
C LEU A 360 20.44 -9.33 -1.35
N ALA A 361 20.87 -9.16 -2.61
CA ALA A 361 21.78 -8.10 -3.03
C ALA A 361 21.19 -6.69 -2.84
N SER A 362 19.87 -6.58 -2.91
CA SER A 362 19.15 -5.31 -2.73
C SER A 362 18.93 -4.95 -1.24
N GLY A 363 19.40 -5.78 -0.30
CA GLY A 363 19.42 -5.46 1.13
C GLY A 363 18.61 -6.39 2.04
N ALA A 364 18.02 -7.47 1.53
CA ALA A 364 17.36 -8.47 2.38
C ALA A 364 18.39 -9.32 3.15
N ASP A 365 18.23 -9.44 4.47
CA ASP A 365 19.02 -10.35 5.31
C ASP A 365 18.43 -11.77 5.32
N PHE A 366 17.10 -11.88 5.24
CA PHE A 366 16.39 -13.15 5.09
C PHE A 366 15.18 -13.01 4.16
N ILE A 367 14.79 -14.10 3.52
CA ILE A 367 13.65 -14.16 2.61
C ILE A 367 12.72 -15.28 3.07
N PHE A 368 11.46 -14.93 3.35
CA PHE A 368 10.35 -15.87 3.46
C PHE A 368 9.76 -16.11 2.07
N ASN A 369 10.10 -17.25 1.46
CA ASN A 369 9.56 -17.65 0.15
C ASN A 369 8.41 -18.62 0.37
N VAL A 370 7.19 -18.14 0.17
CA VAL A 370 5.96 -18.82 0.57
C VAL A 370 5.36 -19.53 -0.63
N GLU A 371 5.04 -20.81 -0.46
CA GLU A 371 4.30 -21.58 -1.46
C GLU A 371 2.79 -21.35 -1.28
N GLY A 372 2.28 -20.30 -1.93
CA GLY A 372 0.85 -19.95 -1.93
C GLY A 372 0.01 -20.74 -2.94
N ASN A 373 -1.31 -20.79 -2.71
CA ASN A 373 -2.27 -21.34 -3.68
C ASN A 373 -2.60 -20.26 -4.74
N PRO A 374 -2.26 -20.47 -6.04
CA PRO A 374 -2.47 -19.47 -7.09
C PRO A 374 -3.95 -19.11 -7.31
N ASN A 375 -4.89 -19.94 -6.84
CA ASN A 375 -6.33 -19.73 -7.00
C ASN A 375 -6.99 -18.93 -5.85
N ASN A 376 -6.24 -18.51 -4.82
CA ASN A 376 -6.80 -17.83 -3.63
C ASN A 376 -6.08 -16.52 -3.27
N VAL A 377 -5.86 -15.68 -4.28
CA VAL A 377 -4.81 -14.65 -4.36
C VAL A 377 -4.81 -13.57 -3.26
N PHE A 378 -5.90 -13.34 -2.53
CA PHE A 378 -5.99 -12.18 -1.60
C PHE A 378 -6.30 -12.53 -0.14
N ASP A 379 -7.20 -13.48 0.14
CA ASP A 379 -7.62 -13.80 1.52
C ASP A 379 -6.60 -14.68 2.26
N SER A 380 -6.04 -15.71 1.60
CA SER A 380 -5.08 -16.63 2.25
C SER A 380 -3.77 -15.93 2.63
N ASN A 381 -3.35 -14.97 1.80
CA ASN A 381 -2.16 -14.17 2.03
C ASN A 381 -2.26 -13.33 3.31
N CYS A 382 -3.43 -12.76 3.63
CA CYS A 382 -3.60 -12.00 4.87
C CYS A 382 -3.51 -12.91 6.11
N ASP A 383 -4.14 -14.09 6.07
CA ASP A 383 -4.11 -15.07 7.18
C ASP A 383 -2.68 -15.48 7.51
N PHE A 384 -1.91 -15.80 6.47
CA PHE A 384 -0.53 -16.20 6.61
C PHE A 384 0.36 -15.06 7.14
N LEU A 385 0.24 -13.86 6.56
CA LEU A 385 1.01 -12.68 6.99
C LEU A 385 0.71 -12.34 8.46
N GLU A 386 -0.55 -12.41 8.89
CA GLU A 386 -0.92 -12.18 10.28
C GLU A 386 -0.25 -13.17 11.24
N ARG A 387 -0.23 -14.47 10.88
CA ARG A 387 0.45 -15.50 11.68
C ARG A 387 1.94 -15.21 11.80
N LEU A 388 2.60 -14.90 10.68
CA LEU A 388 4.01 -14.52 10.70
C LEU A 388 4.26 -13.30 11.59
N VAL A 389 3.46 -12.25 11.44
CA VAL A 389 3.61 -11.03 12.27
C VAL A 389 3.43 -11.34 13.75
N LYS A 390 2.51 -12.22 14.12
CA LYS A 390 2.31 -12.65 15.52
C LYS A 390 3.51 -13.43 16.07
N ILE A 391 4.15 -14.27 15.25
CA ILE A 391 5.31 -15.08 15.65
C ILE A 391 6.56 -14.20 15.79
N TYR A 392 6.88 -13.41 14.77
CA TYR A 392 8.14 -12.69 14.69
C TYR A 392 8.08 -11.25 15.21
N SER A 393 6.87 -10.71 15.41
CA SER A 393 6.64 -9.35 15.94
C SER A 393 7.52 -8.27 15.28
N PRO A 394 7.49 -8.12 13.95
CA PRO A 394 8.27 -7.09 13.24
C PRO A 394 7.92 -5.70 13.75
N ARG A 395 8.89 -4.78 13.69
CA ARG A 395 8.69 -3.39 14.12
C ARG A 395 8.04 -2.55 13.03
N ILE A 396 8.49 -2.73 11.79
CA ILE A 396 8.05 -1.98 10.61
C ILE A 396 7.75 -2.96 9.48
N ILE A 397 6.66 -2.71 8.75
CA ILE A 397 6.33 -3.42 7.50
C ILE A 397 6.17 -2.39 6.39
N LEU A 398 6.91 -2.56 5.30
CA LEU A 398 6.85 -1.74 4.10
C LEU A 398 6.31 -2.55 2.92
N THR A 399 5.59 -1.89 2.02
CA THR A 399 5.06 -2.50 0.80
C THR A 399 4.97 -1.48 -0.32
N GLY A 400 4.90 -1.93 -1.57
CA GLY A 400 4.66 -1.04 -2.71
C GLY A 400 3.22 -0.52 -2.69
N ALA A 401 2.98 0.73 -3.11
CA ALA A 401 1.65 1.28 -3.32
C ALA A 401 1.05 0.85 -4.68
N THR A 402 1.21 -0.43 -5.00
CA THR A 402 0.68 -1.10 -6.20
C THR A 402 -0.73 -1.63 -5.93
N ASP A 403 -1.43 -2.15 -6.95
CA ASP A 403 -2.77 -2.72 -6.77
C ASP A 403 -2.79 -3.85 -5.73
N TRP A 404 -1.77 -4.71 -5.75
CA TRP A 404 -1.60 -5.76 -4.75
C TRP A 404 -1.38 -5.19 -3.35
N GLY A 405 -0.46 -4.22 -3.20
CA GLY A 405 -0.16 -3.58 -1.92
C GLY A 405 -1.33 -2.79 -1.34
N ARG A 406 -2.11 -2.10 -2.18
CA ARG A 406 -3.33 -1.36 -1.81
C ARG A 406 -4.47 -2.29 -1.39
N SER A 407 -4.48 -3.54 -1.86
CA SER A 407 -5.46 -4.54 -1.43
C SER A 407 -5.04 -5.23 -0.13
N ILE A 408 -3.80 -5.71 -0.02
CA ILE A 408 -3.36 -6.57 1.09
C ILE A 408 -3.01 -5.77 2.36
N ALA A 409 -2.35 -4.61 2.21
CA ALA A 409 -1.79 -3.90 3.36
C ALA A 409 -2.85 -3.31 4.29
N PRO A 410 -3.95 -2.70 3.80
CA PRO A 410 -4.97 -2.16 4.71
C PRO A 410 -5.73 -3.28 5.43
N ARG A 411 -5.94 -4.41 4.77
CA ARG A 411 -6.54 -5.60 5.40
C ARG A 411 -5.68 -6.16 6.51
N LEU A 412 -4.37 -6.32 6.25
CA LEU A 412 -3.42 -6.74 7.27
C LEU A 412 -3.37 -5.73 8.42
N ALA A 413 -3.38 -4.43 8.14
CA ALA A 413 -3.42 -3.38 9.16
C ALA A 413 -4.68 -3.47 10.04
N ALA A 414 -5.84 -3.71 9.43
CA ALA A 414 -7.11 -3.87 10.15
C ALA A 414 -7.10 -5.08 11.10
N ARG A 415 -6.55 -6.23 10.66
CA ARG A 415 -6.40 -7.43 11.50
C ARG A 415 -5.46 -7.22 12.67
N LEU A 416 -4.32 -6.59 12.40
CA LEU A 416 -3.31 -6.29 13.40
C LEU A 416 -3.72 -5.11 14.31
N LYS A 417 -4.80 -4.41 13.97
CA LYS A 417 -5.28 -3.19 14.65
C LYS A 417 -4.17 -2.13 14.74
N THR A 418 -3.42 -1.95 13.65
CA THR A 418 -2.33 -0.99 13.55
C THR A 418 -2.58 0.01 12.43
N GLY A 419 -1.75 1.05 12.38
CA GLY A 419 -1.86 2.13 11.39
C GLY A 419 -1.07 1.84 10.11
N LEU A 420 -1.65 2.23 8.98
CA LEU A 420 -1.03 2.19 7.65
C LEU A 420 -1.03 3.59 7.01
N THR A 421 0.13 4.11 6.66
CA THR A 421 0.20 5.30 5.78
C THR A 421 0.39 4.86 4.34
N ALA A 422 -0.58 5.17 3.48
CA ALA A 422 -0.50 4.80 2.06
C ALA A 422 0.16 5.87 1.20
N ASP A 423 0.79 5.42 0.11
CA ASP A 423 1.33 6.24 -0.98
C ASP A 423 2.38 7.26 -0.52
N CYS A 424 3.29 6.80 0.35
CA CYS A 424 4.39 7.59 0.88
C CYS A 424 5.40 7.94 -0.21
N THR A 425 5.90 9.18 -0.15
CA THR A 425 6.98 9.69 -1.00
C THR A 425 8.29 9.83 -0.23
N GLU A 426 8.23 9.84 1.09
CA GLU A 426 9.43 9.90 1.94
C GLU A 426 9.20 9.15 3.25
N LEU A 427 10.24 8.44 3.69
CA LEU A 427 10.31 7.66 4.91
C LEU A 427 11.58 8.04 5.67
N SER A 428 11.46 8.36 6.94
CA SER A 428 12.57 8.63 7.85
C SER A 428 12.28 8.06 9.23
N ILE A 429 13.34 7.84 10.02
CA ILE A 429 13.21 7.46 11.43
C ILE A 429 13.66 8.64 12.26
N VAL A 430 12.81 9.03 13.21
CA VAL A 430 13.09 10.09 14.18
C VAL A 430 12.43 9.69 15.49
N ASP A 431 13.15 9.80 16.58
CA ASP A 431 12.73 9.38 17.92
C ASP A 431 12.26 7.92 17.91
N ASN A 432 12.97 7.04 17.20
CA ASN A 432 12.61 5.63 17.08
C ASN A 432 11.24 5.35 16.40
N LEU A 433 10.63 6.35 15.77
CA LEU A 433 9.35 6.25 15.05
C LEU A 433 9.53 6.44 13.54
N LEU A 434 8.75 5.68 12.76
CA LEU A 434 8.74 5.81 11.32
C LEU A 434 7.87 7.01 10.93
N ARG A 435 8.53 8.09 10.50
CA ARG A 435 7.89 9.25 9.87
C ARG A 435 7.60 8.95 8.42
N GLN A 436 6.33 9.07 8.06
CA GLN A 436 5.79 8.66 6.79
C GLN A 436 5.21 9.91 6.13
N THR A 437 5.93 10.47 5.16
CA THR A 437 5.50 11.67 4.45
C THR A 437 4.85 11.27 3.14
N ARG A 438 3.64 11.81 2.91
CA ARG A 438 2.86 11.55 1.71
C ARG A 438 2.13 12.79 1.20
N PRO A 439 1.78 12.85 -0.09
CA PRO A 439 0.84 13.82 -0.60
C PRO A 439 -0.55 13.66 0.00
N ALA A 440 -1.27 14.78 0.16
CA ALA A 440 -2.67 14.84 0.55
C ALA A 440 -3.38 15.93 -0.28
N PHE A 441 -4.72 15.89 -0.33
CA PHE A 441 -5.57 16.83 -1.08
C PHE A 441 -5.17 16.95 -2.56
N GLY A 442 -5.14 15.81 -3.27
CA GLY A 442 -4.74 15.75 -4.68
C GLY A 442 -3.29 16.15 -4.94
N GLY A 443 -2.41 15.98 -3.95
CA GLY A 443 -0.97 16.29 -4.05
C GLY A 443 -0.60 17.76 -3.90
N ASN A 444 -1.50 18.60 -3.38
CA ASN A 444 -1.23 20.01 -3.11
C ASN A 444 -0.55 20.26 -1.76
N MET A 445 -0.64 19.29 -0.84
CA MET A 445 0.02 19.35 0.47
C MET A 445 0.77 18.06 0.74
N LEU A 446 1.81 18.15 1.56
CA LEU A 446 2.53 17.01 2.13
C LEU A 446 2.14 16.88 3.59
N ALA A 447 1.77 15.68 4.01
CA ALA A 447 1.48 15.34 5.39
C ALA A 447 2.49 14.30 5.89
N THR A 448 3.11 14.58 7.03
CA THR A 448 3.94 13.61 7.75
C THR A 448 3.10 12.96 8.84
N ILE A 449 3.07 11.64 8.81
CA ILE A 449 2.25 10.79 9.67
C ILE A 449 3.17 9.86 10.48
N ILE A 450 2.78 9.58 11.71
CA ILE A 450 3.44 8.60 12.58
C ILE A 450 2.41 7.60 13.13
N CYS A 451 2.89 6.42 13.51
CA CYS A 451 2.14 5.45 14.28
C CYS A 451 2.90 5.16 15.58
N SER A 452 2.58 5.89 16.65
CA SER A 452 3.38 5.86 17.89
C SER A 452 2.96 4.76 18.87
N ASN A 453 1.69 4.37 18.85
CA ASN A 453 1.09 3.53 19.90
C ASN A 453 0.85 2.08 19.48
N HIS A 454 1.02 1.76 18.19
CA HIS A 454 0.74 0.43 17.64
C HIS A 454 1.94 -0.10 16.86
N LYS A 455 2.09 -1.42 16.87
CA LYS A 455 3.12 -2.15 16.10
C LYS A 455 2.45 -3.31 15.35
N PRO A 456 2.94 -3.69 14.17
CA PRO A 456 4.02 -3.02 13.41
C PRO A 456 3.58 -1.66 12.85
N GLN A 457 4.54 -0.74 12.65
CA GLN A 457 4.29 0.48 11.88
C GLN A 457 4.28 0.14 10.39
N MET A 458 3.21 0.44 9.68
CA MET A 458 3.05 0.04 8.28
C MET A 458 3.04 1.23 7.34
N ALA A 459 3.73 1.13 6.21
CA ALA A 459 3.70 2.14 5.15
C ALA A 459 3.70 1.51 3.76
N SER A 460 2.91 2.06 2.83
CA SER A 460 3.08 1.77 1.41
C SER A 460 3.78 2.92 0.69
N VAL A 461 4.67 2.61 -0.25
CA VAL A 461 5.52 3.58 -0.95
C VAL A 461 5.26 3.54 -2.45
N ARG A 462 5.17 4.72 -3.07
CA ARG A 462 4.99 4.82 -4.52
C ARG A 462 6.19 4.25 -5.28
N PRO A 463 5.98 3.46 -6.35
CA PRO A 463 7.07 3.00 -7.21
C PRO A 463 7.90 4.16 -7.80
N GLY A 464 9.22 3.97 -7.94
CA GLY A 464 10.14 4.92 -8.56
C GLY A 464 10.59 6.08 -7.66
N ILE A 465 10.31 6.01 -6.36
CA ILE A 465 10.68 7.05 -5.38
C ILE A 465 12.13 6.88 -4.91
N TYR A 466 12.56 5.64 -4.67
CA TYR A 466 13.89 5.36 -4.16
C TYR A 466 14.78 4.70 -5.20
N LYS A 467 16.09 4.84 -5.03
CA LYS A 467 17.07 4.14 -5.86
C LYS A 467 17.26 2.71 -5.35
N ASN A 468 17.44 1.78 -6.28
CA ASN A 468 17.87 0.43 -5.97
C ASN A 468 19.41 0.39 -5.73
N LEU A 469 19.88 -0.51 -4.87
CA LEU A 469 21.29 -0.72 -4.50
C LEU A 469 22.10 -1.59 -5.48
N LEU A 470 21.55 -1.98 -6.63
CA LEU A 470 22.27 -2.76 -7.63
C LEU A 470 23.43 -1.94 -8.23
N GLY A 471 24.64 -2.05 -7.66
CA GLY A 471 25.81 -1.31 -8.11
C GLY A 471 27.11 -1.40 -7.29
N GLU A 472 27.13 -1.99 -6.09
CA GLU A 472 28.35 -2.01 -5.25
C GLU A 472 28.99 -3.41 -5.12
N GLN A 473 30.31 -3.47 -5.33
CA GLN A 473 31.16 -4.68 -5.35
C GLN A 473 31.27 -5.34 -3.95
N ILE A 474 30.76 -6.56 -3.75
CA ILE A 474 30.89 -7.27 -2.46
C ILE A 474 31.07 -8.80 -2.63
N GLN A 475 31.89 -9.39 -1.74
CA GLN A 475 32.45 -10.76 -1.70
C GLN A 475 31.56 -11.83 -1.01
N GLU A 476 31.98 -13.10 -1.14
CA GLU A 476 31.23 -14.37 -1.17
C GLU A 476 30.79 -15.04 0.18
N GLU A 477 29.57 -15.65 0.26
CA GLU A 477 29.27 -17.02 0.78
C GLU A 477 27.80 -17.49 0.50
N ARG A 478 27.46 -18.80 0.60
CA ARG A 478 26.19 -19.44 0.14
C ARG A 478 25.04 -19.45 1.18
N PRO A 479 23.75 -19.29 0.78
CA PRO A 479 22.59 -19.48 1.66
C PRO A 479 22.22 -20.96 1.86
N GLU A 480 21.95 -21.38 3.10
CA GLU A 480 21.40 -22.71 3.42
C GLU A 480 19.87 -22.71 3.23
N VAL A 481 19.37 -23.76 2.56
CA VAL A 481 17.96 -23.97 2.20
C VAL A 481 17.44 -25.15 3.02
N ILE A 482 16.41 -24.92 3.82
CA ILE A 482 15.68 -25.98 4.54
C ILE A 482 14.32 -26.17 3.86
N SER A 483 13.90 -27.41 3.63
CA SER A 483 12.65 -27.76 2.94
C SER A 483 11.95 -28.91 3.68
N PRO A 484 10.67 -28.79 4.06
CA PRO A 484 9.87 -29.92 4.52
C PRO A 484 8.89 -30.46 3.45
N GLU A 485 8.49 -31.73 3.62
CA GLU A 485 7.66 -32.53 2.70
C GLU A 485 6.18 -32.14 2.68
N LYS A 486 5.47 -32.58 1.65
CA LYS A 486 4.11 -32.15 1.26
C LYS A 486 3.01 -32.88 2.04
N GLU A 487 2.04 -32.13 2.55
CA GLU A 487 0.68 -32.62 2.76
C GLU A 487 -0.36 -31.59 2.32
N GLU A 488 -1.48 -32.09 1.79
CA GLU A 488 -2.62 -31.30 1.29
C GLU A 488 -3.47 -30.75 2.44
N VAL A 489 -3.91 -29.50 2.32
CA VAL A 489 -4.85 -28.90 3.28
C VAL A 489 -6.20 -28.53 2.67
N LYS A 490 -7.22 -28.79 3.50
CA LYS A 490 -8.66 -28.74 3.26
C LYS A 490 -9.25 -27.34 3.44
N ASN A 491 -10.22 -27.04 2.56
CA ASN A 491 -11.41 -26.19 2.72
C ASN A 491 -11.25 -24.78 3.31
N TYR A 492 -11.10 -23.79 2.42
CA TYR A 492 -11.47 -22.40 2.70
C TYR A 492 -12.72 -22.02 1.88
N LYS A 493 -13.80 -21.62 2.58
CA LYS A 493 -15.02 -21.09 1.96
C LYS A 493 -14.81 -19.60 1.66
N LYS A 494 -14.58 -19.24 0.38
CA LYS A 494 -14.89 -17.97 -0.32
C LYS A 494 -13.98 -17.90 -1.56
N TYR A 495 -14.52 -18.22 -2.73
CA TYR A 495 -13.72 -18.43 -3.93
C TYR A 495 -13.82 -17.23 -4.87
N ILE A 496 -12.66 -16.71 -5.27
CA ILE A 496 -12.47 -16.16 -6.62
C ILE A 496 -12.42 -17.39 -7.53
N ILE A 497 -13.38 -17.52 -8.44
CA ILE A 497 -13.60 -18.76 -9.19
C ILE A 497 -12.60 -18.91 -10.34
N ASP A 498 -12.21 -17.80 -10.97
CA ASP A 498 -11.20 -17.80 -12.04
C ASP A 498 -10.64 -16.38 -12.23
N CYS A 499 -9.35 -16.29 -12.56
CA CYS A 499 -8.68 -15.05 -13.00
C CYS A 499 -8.17 -15.31 -14.42
N LEU A 500 -8.90 -14.85 -15.43
CA LEU A 500 -8.45 -15.01 -16.82
C LEU A 500 -7.43 -13.93 -17.16
N PRO A 501 -6.22 -14.28 -17.63
CA PRO A 501 -5.27 -13.28 -18.13
C PRO A 501 -5.88 -12.58 -19.34
N GLY A 502 -5.88 -11.24 -19.31
CA GLY A 502 -6.33 -10.43 -20.42
C GLY A 502 -5.45 -10.65 -21.64
N GLU A 503 -5.91 -11.46 -22.58
CA GLU A 503 -5.21 -11.65 -23.85
C GLU A 503 -5.04 -10.29 -24.55
N LYS A 504 -3.80 -10.01 -24.99
CA LYS A 504 -3.52 -8.90 -25.90
C LYS A 504 -4.40 -9.03 -27.14
N HIS A 505 -5.47 -8.24 -27.17
CA HIS A 505 -6.28 -7.82 -28.32
C HIS A 505 -6.12 -8.67 -29.59
N ASN A 506 -6.84 -9.79 -29.67
CA ASN A 506 -7.18 -10.43 -30.94
C ASN A 506 -8.70 -10.34 -31.12
N GLU A 507 -9.17 -9.43 -32.00
CA GLU A 507 -10.61 -9.16 -32.26
C GLU A 507 -11.40 -10.42 -32.66
N THR A 508 -10.73 -11.47 -33.12
CA THR A 508 -11.32 -12.74 -33.55
C THR A 508 -11.89 -13.56 -32.38
N LEU A 509 -11.31 -13.49 -31.17
CA LEU A 509 -11.77 -14.24 -30.00
C LEU A 509 -12.99 -13.62 -29.32
N LYS A 510 -13.17 -12.30 -29.44
CA LYS A 510 -14.39 -11.59 -28.99
C LYS A 510 -15.65 -12.05 -29.72
N LEU A 511 -15.54 -12.48 -30.98
CA LEU A 511 -16.68 -12.95 -31.79
C LEU A 511 -17.10 -14.38 -31.45
N LEU A 512 -16.16 -15.23 -31.05
CA LEU A 512 -16.42 -16.63 -30.71
C LEU A 512 -16.92 -16.79 -29.28
N SER A 513 -16.33 -16.07 -28.32
CA SER A 513 -16.74 -16.08 -26.91
C SER A 513 -18.15 -15.49 -26.70
N ARG A 514 -18.50 -14.39 -27.39
CA ARG A 514 -19.89 -13.86 -27.37
C ARG A 514 -20.92 -14.87 -27.88
N ARG A 515 -20.60 -15.62 -28.94
CA ARG A 515 -21.53 -16.63 -29.51
C ARG A 515 -21.69 -17.86 -28.63
N ALA A 516 -20.69 -18.22 -27.83
CA ALA A 516 -20.78 -19.33 -26.88
C ALA A 516 -21.57 -18.95 -25.61
N LEU A 517 -21.36 -17.72 -25.11
CA LEU A 517 -22.10 -17.16 -23.97
C LEU A 517 -23.59 -16.90 -24.29
N ASP A 518 -23.91 -16.40 -25.49
CA ASP A 518 -25.31 -16.22 -25.95
C ASP A 518 -26.08 -17.56 -26.07
N ARG A 519 -25.39 -18.71 -26.05
CA ARG A 519 -25.98 -20.05 -26.15
C ARG A 519 -26.06 -20.80 -24.82
N GLY A 520 -25.67 -20.19 -23.70
CA GLY A 520 -25.80 -20.77 -22.37
C GLY A 520 -24.97 -22.03 -22.14
N GLN A 521 -23.83 -22.18 -22.85
CA GLN A 521 -22.91 -23.29 -22.64
C GLN A 521 -21.85 -22.93 -21.59
N ASP A 522 -21.48 -23.93 -20.78
CA ASP A 522 -20.49 -23.83 -19.71
C ASP A 522 -19.10 -23.45 -20.25
N LEU A 523 -18.35 -22.64 -19.50
CA LEU A 523 -17.06 -22.06 -19.89
C LEU A 523 -15.99 -23.12 -20.21
N GLN A 524 -16.08 -24.30 -19.60
CA GLN A 524 -15.22 -25.46 -19.94
C GLN A 524 -15.44 -25.99 -21.36
N THR A 525 -16.61 -25.74 -21.96
CA THR A 525 -16.95 -26.20 -23.32
C THR A 525 -16.63 -25.14 -24.37
N ALA A 526 -16.44 -23.89 -23.94
CA ALA A 526 -16.11 -22.75 -24.81
C ALA A 526 -14.59 -22.52 -24.96
N ARG A 527 -13.80 -22.96 -23.97
CA ARG A 527 -12.35 -23.21 -24.11
C ARG A 527 -12.12 -24.41 -25.01
#